data_AF-A0A6S7JZ51-F1
#
_entry.id   AF-A0A6S7JZ51-F1
#
_cell.length_a   1.000
_cell.length_b   1.000
_cell.length_c   1.000
_cell.angle_alpha   90.00
_cell.angle_beta   90.00
_cell.angle_gamma   90.00
#
_symmetry.space_group_name_H-M   'P 1'
#
loop_
_entity.id
_entity.type
_entity.pdbx_description
1 polymer ?
#
loop_
_entity_poly.entity_id
_entity_poly.type
_entity_poly.pdbx_seq_one_letter_code
_entity_poly.pdbx_strand_id
1 'polypeptide(L)'
;MAQLIEEPTRVAKTSATIIDLILTNVPEKISHAGVFHVGISDHSLIYAVRKFKPLKRRPTIKKVRNFKHFSETEFISDLTNIPWQTVFTTSDPNLSWNKWKELFIGTLDKHAPVRHIRSGKHTTPWMTAEIRSAMRRRDYHKKKAIKLKSDSHWHNYKSLRNKVNKLIRVTKSTFYINKISECAETMDLKKCWSTINSLLGKQHKSNCISELKVGENVITDPNLIADHFNTHFINIGVYPDKNDTPNECGENLYFSDTNIHSQTNNKFNFSLIK
;
A
#
# COMPACT_ATOMS: atom_id res chain seq x y z
N MET A 1 -11.88 7.33 37.87
CA MET A 1 -11.54 7.96 36.58
C MET A 1 -10.35 8.86 36.82
N ALA A 2 -9.28 8.75 36.04
CA ALA A 2 -8.02 9.47 36.20
C ALA A 2 -7.69 10.28 34.94
N GLN A 3 -7.26 11.53 35.13
CA GLN A 3 -6.72 12.39 34.07
C GLN A 3 -5.20 12.22 34.01
N LEU A 4 -4.66 12.04 32.82
CA LEU A 4 -3.23 11.71 32.63
C LEU A 4 -2.37 12.90 32.16
N ILE A 5 -2.99 13.98 31.69
CA ILE A 5 -2.28 15.15 31.18
C ILE A 5 -2.33 16.26 32.24
N GLU A 6 -1.15 16.67 32.70
CA GLU A 6 -0.98 17.68 33.75
C GLU A 6 -0.25 18.94 33.24
N GLU A 7 0.25 18.89 32.00
CA GLU A 7 0.98 20.00 31.38
C GLU A 7 0.13 20.75 30.35
N PRO A 8 0.38 22.05 30.13
CA PRO A 8 -0.33 22.84 29.11
C PRO A 8 -0.26 22.24 27.70
N THR A 9 -1.42 21.98 27.11
CA THR A 9 -1.53 21.42 25.76
C THR A 9 -1.57 22.49 24.69
N ARG A 10 -2.04 23.71 25.03
CA ARG A 10 -1.98 24.87 24.16
C ARG A 10 -1.13 25.95 24.82
N VAL A 11 0.01 26.27 24.18
CA VAL A 11 0.95 27.28 24.67
C VAL A 11 1.10 28.39 23.63
N ALA A 12 0.59 29.57 23.98
CA ALA A 12 0.73 30.82 23.26
C ALA A 12 1.81 31.71 23.90
N LYS A 13 1.97 32.93 23.38
CA LYS A 13 2.93 33.90 23.92
C LYS A 13 2.61 34.26 25.38
N THR A 14 1.33 34.48 25.68
CA THR A 14 0.84 35.04 26.95
C THR A 14 -0.05 34.07 27.72
N SER A 15 -0.39 32.91 27.17
CA SER A 15 -1.26 31.93 27.82
C SER A 15 -0.72 30.51 27.66
N ALA A 16 -1.02 29.68 28.66
CA ALA A 16 -0.74 28.27 28.67
C ALA A 16 -1.94 27.57 29.30
N THR A 17 -2.66 26.77 28.51
CA THR A 17 -3.92 26.13 28.93
C THR A 17 -3.88 24.63 28.67
N ILE A 18 -4.48 23.86 29.57
CA ILE A 18 -4.73 22.42 29.41
C ILE A 18 -6.14 22.27 28.86
N ILE A 19 -6.27 22.03 27.56
CA ILE A 19 -7.57 21.92 26.88
C ILE A 19 -7.74 20.61 26.10
N ASP A 20 -6.68 19.81 26.03
CA ASP A 20 -6.70 18.47 25.45
C ASP A 20 -6.41 17.46 26.56
N LEU A 21 -7.36 16.57 26.86
CA LEU A 21 -7.27 15.66 28.01
C LEU A 21 -7.18 14.20 27.56
N ILE A 22 -6.50 13.37 28.37
CA ILE A 22 -6.58 11.92 28.29
C ILE A 22 -7.14 11.41 29.61
N LEU A 23 -8.33 10.80 29.57
CA LEU A 23 -9.00 10.21 30.72
C LEU A 23 -8.96 8.68 30.63
N THR A 24 -8.74 8.00 31.74
CA THR A 24 -8.77 6.53 31.83
C THR A 24 -9.43 6.06 33.12
N ASN A 25 -10.13 4.94 33.08
CA ASN A 25 -10.58 4.21 34.27
C ASN A 25 -9.59 3.14 34.73
N VAL A 26 -8.50 2.91 33.98
CA VAL A 26 -7.52 1.85 34.20
C VAL A 26 -6.09 2.43 34.10
N PRO A 27 -5.68 3.33 35.02
CA PRO A 27 -4.38 4.00 34.98
C PRO A 27 -3.20 3.03 34.99
N GLU A 28 -3.33 1.88 35.64
CA GLU A 28 -2.30 0.84 35.74
C GLU A 28 -1.90 0.21 34.39
N LYS A 29 -2.74 0.35 33.34
CA LYS A 29 -2.41 -0.12 31.98
C LYS A 29 -1.64 0.93 31.17
N ILE A 30 -1.51 2.14 31.67
CA ILE A 30 -0.75 3.22 31.03
C ILE A 30 0.63 3.30 31.66
N SER A 31 1.66 3.23 30.81
CA SER A 31 3.05 3.30 31.26
C SER A 31 3.60 4.72 31.33
N HIS A 32 3.19 5.57 30.40
CA HIS A 32 3.63 6.96 30.30
C HIS A 32 2.51 7.79 29.68
N ALA A 33 2.41 9.05 30.06
CA ALA A 33 1.61 10.04 29.38
C ALA A 33 2.35 11.37 29.38
N GLY A 34 1.99 12.28 28.48
CA GLY A 34 2.58 13.61 28.48
C GLY A 34 2.27 14.43 27.26
N VAL A 35 2.98 15.55 27.16
CA VAL A 35 2.80 16.55 26.11
C VAL A 35 4.07 16.68 25.29
N PHE A 36 3.91 16.70 23.97
CA PHE A 36 4.99 16.94 23.03
C PHE A 36 4.69 18.18 22.20
N HIS A 37 5.42 19.26 22.46
CA HIS A 37 5.24 20.52 21.74
C HIS A 37 5.70 20.41 20.28
N VAL A 38 4.75 20.29 19.38
CA VAL A 38 4.97 20.25 17.93
C VAL A 38 4.94 21.67 17.33
N GLY A 39 5.71 21.90 16.27
CA GLY A 39 5.74 23.19 15.58
C GLY A 39 4.72 23.34 14.43
N ILE A 40 3.82 22.37 14.26
CA ILE A 40 2.83 22.34 13.18
C ILE A 40 1.46 22.91 13.58
N SER A 41 1.19 23.06 14.87
CA SER A 41 -0.06 23.56 15.44
C SER A 41 0.24 24.48 16.64
N ASP A 42 -0.74 25.26 17.07
CA ASP A 42 -0.72 25.94 18.37
C ASP A 42 -1.08 24.99 19.52
N HIS A 43 -1.75 23.87 19.22
CA HIS A 43 -1.90 22.72 20.11
C HIS A 43 -0.67 21.81 20.07
N SER A 44 -0.36 21.22 21.22
CA SER A 44 0.69 20.24 21.42
C SER A 44 0.13 18.83 21.24
N LEU A 45 0.99 17.91 20.83
CA LEU A 45 0.61 16.50 20.75
C LEU A 45 0.55 15.92 22.17
N ILE A 46 -0.63 15.55 22.64
CA ILE A 46 -0.77 14.73 23.85
C ILE A 46 -0.61 13.24 23.51
N TYR A 47 -0.03 12.46 24.41
CA TYR A 47 0.14 11.04 24.21
C TYR A 47 -0.05 10.25 25.49
N ALA A 48 -0.46 8.99 25.34
CA ALA A 48 -0.44 7.97 26.39
C ALA A 48 0.08 6.66 25.80
N VAL A 49 1.03 6.03 26.49
CA VAL A 49 1.68 4.78 26.09
C VAL A 49 1.06 3.64 26.87
N ARG A 50 0.12 2.93 26.25
CA ARG A 50 -0.49 1.72 26.80
C ARG A 50 0.36 0.50 26.46
N LYS A 51 0.68 -0.31 27.48
CA LYS A 51 1.31 -1.62 27.26
C LYS A 51 0.24 -2.61 26.83
N PHE A 52 0.29 -3.06 25.59
CA PHE A 52 -0.49 -4.19 25.11
C PHE A 52 0.37 -5.02 24.15
N LYS A 53 0.02 -6.30 23.96
CA LYS A 53 0.67 -7.18 22.99
C LYS A 53 -0.18 -7.20 21.71
N PRO A 54 -0.04 -6.21 20.80
CA PRO A 54 -0.73 -6.29 19.52
C PRO A 54 -0.23 -7.51 18.75
N LEU A 55 -1.15 -8.16 18.01
CA LEU A 55 -0.76 -8.96 16.86
C LEU A 55 -0.08 -8.02 15.87
N LYS A 56 1.26 -8.09 15.77
CA LYS A 56 2.01 -7.27 14.82
C LYS A 56 1.69 -7.76 13.42
N ARG A 57 1.09 -6.91 12.59
CA ARG A 57 0.99 -7.19 11.15
C ARG A 57 2.41 -7.40 10.62
N ARG A 58 2.65 -8.57 10.01
CA ARG A 58 3.96 -8.88 9.42
C ARG A 58 4.22 -7.86 8.30
N PRO A 59 5.45 -7.33 8.16
CA PRO A 59 5.78 -6.44 7.06
C PRO A 59 5.45 -7.09 5.72
N THR A 60 4.88 -6.33 4.79
CA THR A 60 4.71 -6.80 3.40
C THR A 60 6.09 -6.89 2.74
N ILE A 61 6.59 -8.10 2.62
CA ILE A 61 7.82 -8.42 1.89
C ILE A 61 7.40 -8.70 0.44
N LYS A 62 8.01 -7.98 -0.50
CA LYS A 62 7.85 -8.23 -1.94
C LYS A 62 9.10 -8.93 -2.46
N LYS A 63 8.92 -9.99 -3.23
CA LYS A 63 9.97 -10.59 -4.04
C LYS A 63 10.09 -9.76 -5.32
N VAL A 64 11.28 -9.22 -5.58
CA VAL A 64 11.56 -8.46 -6.80
C VAL A 64 12.89 -8.91 -7.38
N ARG A 65 13.03 -8.84 -8.70
CA ARG A 65 14.28 -9.10 -9.41
C ARG A 65 15.21 -7.89 -9.30
N ASN A 66 16.50 -8.13 -9.05
CA ASN A 66 17.50 -7.07 -8.92
C ASN A 66 18.21 -6.81 -10.25
N PHE A 67 17.81 -5.76 -10.96
CA PHE A 67 18.41 -5.40 -12.26
C PHE A 67 19.58 -4.41 -12.16
N LYS A 68 20.08 -4.09 -10.96
CA LYS A 68 21.10 -3.05 -10.76
C LYS A 68 22.37 -3.28 -11.60
N HIS A 69 22.74 -4.55 -11.81
CA HIS A 69 23.92 -4.97 -12.57
C HIS A 69 23.53 -5.90 -13.73
N PHE A 70 22.31 -5.78 -14.23
CA PHE A 70 21.85 -6.60 -15.34
C PHE A 70 22.53 -6.16 -16.64
N SER A 71 23.18 -7.10 -17.31
CA SER A 71 23.76 -6.93 -18.63
C SER A 71 22.90 -7.67 -19.65
N GLU A 72 22.25 -6.91 -20.54
CA GLU A 72 21.39 -7.49 -21.57
C GLU A 72 22.17 -8.40 -22.53
N THR A 73 23.38 -7.99 -22.90
CA THR A 73 24.24 -8.75 -23.82
C THR A 73 24.69 -10.08 -23.22
N GLU A 74 25.10 -10.10 -21.96
CA GLU A 74 25.50 -11.33 -21.27
C GLU A 74 24.29 -12.24 -21.02
N PHE A 75 23.12 -11.67 -20.70
CA PHE A 75 21.89 -12.44 -20.52
C PHE A 75 21.46 -13.12 -21.82
N ILE A 76 21.47 -12.40 -22.95
CA ILE A 76 21.17 -12.97 -24.27
C ILE A 76 22.21 -14.05 -24.62
N SER A 77 23.49 -13.79 -24.38
CA SER A 77 24.55 -14.77 -24.65
C SER A 77 24.34 -16.06 -23.88
N ASP A 78 24.06 -15.99 -22.58
CA ASP A 78 23.78 -17.17 -21.78
C ASP A 78 22.50 -17.89 -22.25
N LEU A 79 21.44 -17.16 -22.61
CA LEU A 79 20.22 -17.76 -23.16
C LEU A 79 20.48 -18.51 -24.47
N THR A 80 21.35 -17.98 -25.35
CA THR A 80 21.71 -18.67 -26.61
C THR A 80 22.53 -19.93 -26.38
N ASN A 81 23.28 -20.00 -25.27
CA ASN A 81 24.11 -21.15 -24.92
C ASN A 81 23.35 -22.27 -24.18
N ILE A 82 22.07 -22.05 -23.83
CA ILE A 82 21.26 -23.08 -23.18
C ILE A 82 20.88 -24.18 -24.19
N PRO A 83 21.02 -25.47 -23.81
CA PRO A 83 20.62 -26.59 -24.66
C PRO A 83 19.10 -26.77 -24.67
N TRP A 84 18.38 -25.85 -25.33
CA TRP A 84 16.91 -25.85 -25.40
C TRP A 84 16.32 -27.14 -25.98
N GLN A 85 17.10 -27.90 -26.76
CA GLN A 85 16.68 -29.20 -27.28
C GLN A 85 16.23 -30.18 -26.19
N THR A 86 16.79 -30.05 -24.99
CA THR A 86 16.40 -30.87 -23.83
C THR A 86 14.94 -30.67 -23.40
N VAL A 87 14.34 -29.53 -23.72
CA VAL A 87 12.92 -29.25 -23.46
C VAL A 87 12.01 -30.14 -24.31
N PHE A 88 12.40 -30.43 -25.55
CA PHE A 88 11.60 -31.21 -26.50
C PHE A 88 11.77 -32.73 -26.35
N THR A 89 12.55 -33.19 -25.36
CA THR A 89 12.85 -34.62 -25.16
C THR A 89 11.72 -35.41 -24.48
N THR A 90 10.70 -34.74 -23.97
CA THR A 90 9.59 -35.36 -23.26
C THR A 90 8.27 -35.12 -23.97
N SER A 91 7.43 -36.15 -24.03
CA SER A 91 6.09 -36.08 -24.62
C SER A 91 5.06 -35.46 -23.68
N ASP A 92 5.33 -35.42 -22.37
CA ASP A 92 4.47 -34.73 -21.40
C ASP A 92 4.68 -33.21 -21.47
N PRO A 93 3.65 -32.43 -21.85
CA PRO A 93 3.73 -30.98 -21.93
C PRO A 93 4.10 -30.31 -20.60
N ASN A 94 3.68 -30.88 -19.46
CA ASN A 94 3.98 -30.33 -18.14
C ASN A 94 5.47 -30.47 -17.81
N LEU A 95 6.06 -31.62 -18.13
CA LEU A 95 7.49 -31.85 -17.96
C LEU A 95 8.31 -30.95 -18.89
N SER A 96 7.87 -30.78 -20.15
CA SER A 96 8.51 -29.85 -21.10
C SER A 96 8.48 -28.42 -20.56
N TRP A 97 7.33 -27.95 -20.09
CA TRP A 97 7.18 -26.62 -19.50
C TRP A 97 8.09 -26.42 -18.28
N ASN A 98 8.13 -27.39 -17.37
CA ASN A 98 8.96 -27.29 -16.17
C ASN A 98 10.46 -27.21 -16.53
N LYS A 99 10.94 -28.05 -17.46
CA LYS A 99 12.33 -27.98 -17.96
C LYS A 99 12.65 -26.62 -18.56
N TRP A 100 11.80 -26.10 -19.43
CA TRP A 100 11.99 -24.77 -20.03
C TRP A 100 12.08 -23.69 -18.96
N LYS A 101 11.12 -23.72 -18.01
CA LYS A 101 11.02 -22.74 -16.93
C LYS A 101 12.26 -22.78 -16.04
N GLU A 102 12.78 -23.95 -15.69
CA GLU A 102 14.00 -24.10 -14.88
C GLU A 102 15.22 -23.49 -15.58
N LEU A 103 15.42 -23.80 -16.86
CA LEU A 103 16.54 -23.27 -17.65
C LEU A 103 16.47 -21.73 -17.77
N PHE A 104 15.28 -21.21 -18.11
CA PHE A 104 15.07 -19.77 -18.27
C PHE A 104 15.22 -19.04 -16.93
N ILE A 105 14.55 -19.51 -15.88
CA ILE A 105 14.57 -18.87 -14.57
C ILE A 105 15.95 -18.97 -13.93
N GLY A 106 16.66 -20.09 -14.08
CA GLY A 106 18.04 -20.24 -13.59
C GLY A 106 18.99 -19.23 -14.22
N THR A 107 18.87 -19.02 -15.54
CA THR A 107 19.64 -17.99 -16.26
C THR A 107 19.24 -16.59 -15.82
N LEU A 108 17.93 -16.34 -15.65
CA LEU A 108 17.44 -15.07 -15.13
C LEU A 108 17.90 -14.81 -13.70
N ASP A 109 18.05 -15.84 -12.86
CA ASP A 109 18.55 -15.73 -11.48
C ASP A 109 20.05 -15.42 -11.42
N LYS A 110 20.83 -15.89 -12.39
CA LYS A 110 22.23 -15.48 -12.57
C LYS A 110 22.35 -13.97 -12.85
N HIS A 111 21.53 -13.45 -13.76
CA HIS A 111 21.62 -12.06 -14.26
C HIS A 111 20.82 -11.03 -13.47
N ALA A 112 19.68 -11.44 -12.92
CA ALA A 112 18.76 -10.62 -12.16
C ALA A 112 18.25 -11.40 -10.95
N PRO A 113 19.09 -11.64 -9.93
CA PRO A 113 18.71 -12.46 -8.79
C PRO A 113 17.51 -11.89 -8.03
N VAL A 114 16.68 -12.79 -7.48
CA VAL A 114 15.57 -12.38 -6.62
C VAL A 114 16.10 -11.81 -5.31
N ARG A 115 15.60 -10.62 -4.96
CA ARG A 115 15.79 -10.01 -3.65
C ARG A 115 14.47 -9.75 -2.95
N HIS A 116 14.50 -9.83 -1.63
CA HIS A 116 13.36 -9.50 -0.79
C HIS A 116 13.45 -8.02 -0.40
N ILE A 117 12.47 -7.23 -0.83
CA ILE A 117 12.35 -5.85 -0.38
C ILE A 117 11.19 -5.72 0.59
N ARG A 118 11.44 -5.02 1.69
CA ARG A 118 10.36 -4.55 2.55
C ARG A 118 9.68 -3.40 1.83
N SER A 119 8.36 -3.48 1.65
CA SER A 119 7.60 -2.35 1.12
C SER A 119 7.79 -1.15 2.06
N GLY A 120 8.50 -0.13 1.58
CA GLY A 120 8.80 1.08 2.35
C GLY A 120 7.55 1.92 2.59
N LYS A 121 7.61 2.83 3.57
CA LYS A 121 6.57 3.86 3.73
C LYS A 121 6.58 4.76 2.48
N HIS A 122 5.40 5.16 2.02
CA HIS A 122 5.26 6.15 0.95
C HIS A 122 6.11 7.38 1.27
N THR A 123 7.14 7.62 0.45
CA THR A 123 7.92 8.85 0.51
C THR A 123 7.10 9.96 -0.12
N THR A 124 6.85 11.04 0.63
CA THR A 124 6.32 12.29 0.08
C THR A 124 7.35 12.89 -0.88
N PRO A 125 7.17 12.79 -2.21
CA PRO A 125 8.26 13.04 -3.16
C PRO A 125 8.74 14.50 -3.15
N TRP A 126 7.81 15.42 -2.88
CA TRP A 126 8.06 16.87 -2.76
C TRP A 126 8.75 17.27 -1.44
N MET A 127 8.99 16.34 -0.50
CA MET A 127 9.62 16.65 0.79
C MET A 127 11.14 16.67 0.65
N THR A 128 11.69 17.83 0.33
CA THR A 128 13.14 18.03 0.11
C THR A 128 13.92 18.16 1.42
N ALA A 129 15.26 18.06 1.34
CA ALA A 129 16.15 18.30 2.48
C ALA A 129 16.04 19.74 3.01
N GLU A 130 15.82 20.70 2.12
CA GLU A 130 15.59 22.11 2.46
C GLU A 130 14.35 22.29 3.34
N ILE A 131 13.21 21.71 2.94
CA ILE A 131 11.97 21.76 3.74
C ILE A 131 12.22 21.17 5.13
N ARG A 132 12.89 20.01 5.21
CA ARG A 132 13.19 19.37 6.49
C ARG A 132 14.08 20.25 7.37
N SER A 133 15.08 20.91 6.78
CA SER A 133 15.95 21.85 7.51
C SER A 133 15.16 23.05 8.04
N ALA A 134 14.29 23.64 7.21
CA ALA A 134 13.41 24.74 7.60
C ALA A 134 12.43 24.33 8.72
N MET A 135 11.85 23.13 8.64
CA MET A 135 10.99 22.57 9.70
C MET A 135 11.75 22.41 11.02
N ARG A 136 12.98 21.86 10.99
CA ARG A 136 13.82 21.72 12.19
C ARG A 136 14.12 23.06 12.84
N ARG A 137 14.46 24.07 12.05
CA ARG A 137 14.69 25.44 12.55
C ARG A 137 13.44 26.02 13.19
N ARG A 138 12.28 25.91 12.54
CA ARG A 138 10.99 26.33 13.11
C ARG A 138 10.73 25.64 14.45
N ASP A 139 10.90 24.32 14.52
CA ASP A 139 10.63 23.52 15.72
C ASP A 139 11.61 23.85 16.86
N TYR A 140 12.86 24.14 16.53
CA TYR A 140 13.86 24.63 17.48
C TYR A 140 13.40 25.94 18.14
N HIS A 141 13.00 26.94 17.35
CA HIS A 141 12.54 28.22 17.89
C HIS A 141 11.25 28.08 18.69
N LYS A 142 10.31 27.20 18.29
CA LYS A 142 9.11 26.91 19.08
C LYS A 142 9.45 26.31 20.45
N LYS A 143 10.33 25.30 20.48
CA LYS A 143 10.79 24.68 21.73
C LYS A 143 11.49 25.68 22.65
N LYS A 144 12.38 26.52 22.10
CA LYS A 144 13.08 27.57 22.86
C LYS A 144 12.12 28.66 23.34
N ALA A 145 11.15 29.07 22.54
CA ALA A 145 10.15 30.07 22.91
C ALA A 145 9.31 29.62 24.11
N ILE A 146 8.91 28.35 24.13
CA ILE A 146 8.16 27.76 25.26
C ILE A 146 9.06 27.64 26.49
N LYS A 147 10.24 27.01 26.35
CA LYS A 147 11.15 26.74 27.48
C LYS A 147 11.68 28.02 28.14
N LEU A 148 12.05 29.02 27.34
CA LEU A 148 12.71 30.24 27.81
C LEU A 148 11.76 31.43 27.94
N LYS A 149 10.48 31.27 27.58
CA LYS A 149 9.48 32.37 27.53
C LYS A 149 10.00 33.60 26.76
N SER A 150 10.75 33.38 25.69
CA SER A 150 11.48 34.44 24.97
C SER A 150 10.69 35.00 23.78
N ASP A 151 10.49 36.31 23.79
CA ASP A 151 9.82 37.06 22.72
C ASP A 151 10.54 36.98 21.37
N SER A 152 11.88 37.01 21.39
CA SER A 152 12.70 36.84 20.18
C SER A 152 12.49 35.46 19.57
N HIS A 153 12.47 34.40 20.38
CA HIS A 153 12.18 33.06 19.86
C HIS A 153 10.73 32.93 19.35
N TRP A 154 9.76 33.59 19.98
CA TRP A 154 8.38 33.65 19.47
C TRP A 154 8.28 34.36 18.12
N HIS A 155 8.97 35.49 17.95
CA HIS A 155 9.02 36.21 16.68
C HIS A 155 9.63 35.34 15.57
N ASN A 156 10.79 34.73 15.85
CA ASN A 156 11.48 33.84 14.94
C ASN A 156 10.63 32.61 14.57
N TYR A 157 9.94 32.00 15.53
CA TYR A 157 9.01 30.90 15.28
C TYR A 157 7.90 31.31 14.30
N LYS A 158 7.24 32.47 14.51
CA LYS A 158 6.16 32.94 13.63
C LYS A 158 6.65 33.16 12.20
N SER A 159 7.80 33.82 12.04
CA SER A 159 8.44 34.05 10.73
C SER A 159 8.79 32.72 10.04
N LEU A 160 9.46 31.81 10.75
CA LEU A 160 9.84 30.50 10.21
C LEU A 160 8.64 29.61 9.89
N ARG A 161 7.57 29.66 10.71
CA ARG A 161 6.31 28.94 10.43
C ARG A 161 5.71 29.38 9.10
N ASN A 162 5.62 30.69 8.87
CA ASN A 162 5.08 31.24 7.64
C ASN A 162 5.98 30.89 6.43
N LYS A 163 7.31 30.95 6.61
CA LYS A 163 8.28 30.53 5.60
C LYS A 163 8.14 29.06 5.24
N VAL A 164 8.07 28.17 6.23
CA VAL A 164 7.88 26.72 6.03
C VAL A 164 6.56 26.43 5.33
N ASN A 165 5.46 27.07 5.74
CA ASN A 165 4.16 26.89 5.10
C ASN A 165 4.19 27.34 3.63
N LYS A 166 4.81 28.50 3.34
CA LYS A 166 5.00 28.98 1.97
C LYS A 166 5.85 27.99 1.15
N LEU A 167 6.98 27.54 1.70
CA LEU A 167 7.89 26.62 1.03
C LEU A 167 7.19 25.29 0.70
N ILE A 168 6.52 24.67 1.67
CA ILE A 168 5.74 23.44 1.44
C ILE A 168 4.68 23.64 0.35
N ARG A 169 3.92 24.74 0.41
CA ARG A 169 2.87 25.04 -0.57
C ARG A 169 3.45 25.16 -1.98
N VAL A 170 4.51 25.95 -2.15
CA VAL A 170 5.16 26.16 -3.45
C VAL A 170 5.76 24.86 -3.97
N THR A 171 6.62 24.18 -3.18
CA THR A 171 7.28 22.95 -3.62
C THR A 171 6.28 21.85 -3.96
N LYS A 172 5.22 21.68 -3.15
CA LYS A 172 4.17 20.71 -3.45
C LYS A 172 3.45 21.07 -4.75
N SER A 173 3.07 22.33 -4.94
CA SER A 173 2.39 22.78 -6.15
C SER A 173 3.25 22.58 -7.40
N THR A 174 4.49 23.07 -7.38
CA THR A 174 5.44 22.92 -8.49
C THR A 174 5.68 21.45 -8.83
N PHE A 175 5.85 20.59 -7.82
CA PHE A 175 6.04 19.16 -8.04
C PHE A 175 4.89 18.53 -8.84
N TYR A 176 3.64 18.81 -8.45
CA TYR A 176 2.49 18.22 -9.14
C TYR A 176 2.22 18.85 -10.50
N ILE A 177 2.45 20.16 -10.66
CA ILE A 177 2.38 20.83 -11.97
C ILE A 177 3.37 20.17 -12.93
N ASN A 178 4.65 20.10 -12.55
CA ASN A 178 5.68 19.50 -13.39
C ASN A 178 5.38 18.04 -13.72
N LYS A 179 4.90 17.27 -12.73
CA LYS A 179 4.55 15.87 -12.95
C LYS A 179 3.38 15.70 -13.95
N ILE A 180 2.40 16.60 -13.93
CA ILE A 180 1.28 16.59 -14.88
C ILE A 180 1.77 17.02 -16.27
N SER A 181 2.60 18.08 -16.35
CA SER A 181 3.20 18.54 -17.60
C SER A 181 4.05 17.45 -18.28
N GLU A 182 4.90 16.75 -17.53
CA GLU A 182 5.70 15.63 -18.04
C GLU A 182 4.82 14.51 -18.62
N CYS A 183 3.68 14.21 -17.97
CA CYS A 183 2.75 13.21 -18.49
C CYS A 183 2.08 13.67 -19.80
N ALA A 184 1.83 14.98 -19.96
CA ALA A 184 1.29 15.54 -21.19
C ALA A 184 2.31 15.48 -22.33
N GLU A 185 3.57 15.84 -22.07
CA GLU A 185 4.67 15.77 -23.03
C GLU A 185 4.95 14.34 -23.51
N THR A 186 4.88 13.37 -22.60
CA THR A 186 5.10 11.94 -22.89
C THR A 186 3.86 11.21 -23.43
N MET A 187 2.71 11.91 -23.56
CA MET A 187 1.40 11.36 -23.94
C MET A 187 0.93 10.17 -23.07
N ASP A 188 1.44 10.04 -21.84
CA ASP A 188 1.03 8.97 -20.91
C ASP A 188 -0.21 9.40 -20.09
N LEU A 189 -1.37 9.30 -20.74
CA LEU A 189 -2.69 9.59 -20.16
C LEU A 189 -2.96 8.77 -18.90
N LYS A 190 -2.50 7.52 -18.85
CA LYS A 190 -2.72 6.61 -17.71
C LYS A 190 -1.99 7.09 -16.46
N LYS A 191 -0.73 7.49 -16.61
CA LYS A 191 0.09 8.06 -15.52
C LYS A 191 -0.43 9.43 -15.08
N CYS A 192 -0.94 10.24 -16.01
CA CYS A 192 -1.58 11.51 -15.70
C CYS A 192 -2.82 11.31 -14.81
N TRP A 193 -3.76 10.46 -15.25
CA TRP A 193 -4.96 10.14 -14.48
C TRP A 193 -4.65 9.47 -13.14
N SER A 194 -3.65 8.59 -13.08
CA SER A 194 -3.17 8.01 -11.83
C SER A 194 -2.70 9.10 -10.85
N THR A 195 -1.97 10.10 -11.34
CA THR A 195 -1.49 11.22 -10.52
C THR A 195 -2.64 12.09 -10.01
N ILE A 196 -3.61 12.43 -10.86
CA ILE A 196 -4.81 13.20 -10.48
C ILE A 196 -5.65 12.42 -9.46
N ASN A 197 -5.92 11.14 -9.69
CA ASN A 197 -6.68 10.31 -8.76
C ASN A 197 -5.98 10.20 -7.40
N SER A 198 -4.65 10.13 -7.38
CA SER A 198 -3.87 10.18 -6.14
C SER A 198 -4.02 11.51 -5.41
N LEU A 199 -4.16 12.64 -6.11
CA LEU A 199 -4.37 13.96 -5.49
C LEU A 199 -5.78 14.11 -4.93
N LEU A 200 -6.78 13.57 -5.62
CA LEU A 200 -8.19 13.59 -5.20
C LEU A 200 -8.51 12.55 -4.12
N GLY A 201 -7.54 11.74 -3.70
CA GLY A 201 -7.77 10.65 -2.76
C GLY A 201 -8.60 9.50 -3.33
N LYS A 202 -8.81 9.46 -4.66
CA LYS A 202 -9.47 8.37 -5.40
C LYS A 202 -8.54 7.18 -5.61
N GLN A 203 -7.92 6.72 -4.53
CA GLN A 203 -7.11 5.51 -4.56
C GLN A 203 -8.04 4.31 -4.75
N HIS A 204 -7.76 3.44 -5.72
CA HIS A 204 -8.44 2.16 -5.80
C HIS A 204 -8.16 1.39 -4.51
N LYS A 205 -9.21 1.09 -3.74
CA LYS A 205 -9.11 0.07 -2.69
C LYS A 205 -8.88 -1.25 -3.42
N SER A 206 -7.82 -1.97 -3.07
CA SER A 206 -7.72 -3.35 -3.52
C SER A 206 -8.89 -4.09 -2.88
N ASN A 207 -9.87 -4.50 -3.67
CA ASN A 207 -10.89 -5.45 -3.25
C ASN A 207 -10.23 -6.83 -3.19
N CYS A 208 -9.27 -6.99 -2.27
CA CYS A 208 -8.71 -8.29 -1.95
C CYS A 208 -9.68 -8.94 -0.96
N ILE A 209 -10.24 -10.06 -1.37
CA ILE A 209 -11.08 -10.89 -0.51
C ILE A 209 -10.12 -11.54 0.50
N SER A 210 -10.23 -11.12 1.76
CA SER A 210 -9.40 -11.64 2.85
C SER A 210 -10.04 -12.84 3.55
N GLU A 211 -11.32 -13.08 3.30
CA GLU A 211 -12.08 -14.16 3.90
C GLU A 211 -13.25 -14.58 3.01
N LEU A 212 -13.54 -15.88 3.01
CA LEU A 212 -14.68 -16.48 2.32
C LEU A 212 -15.47 -17.31 3.33
N LYS A 213 -16.78 -17.08 3.43
CA LYS A 213 -17.67 -17.90 4.24
C LYS A 213 -18.23 -19.04 3.41
N VAL A 214 -17.95 -20.28 3.81
CA VAL A 214 -18.46 -21.50 3.17
C VAL A 214 -19.21 -22.29 4.25
N GLY A 215 -20.55 -22.21 4.22
CA GLY A 215 -21.40 -22.74 5.29
C GLY A 215 -21.20 -21.98 6.61
N GLU A 216 -20.86 -22.70 7.68
CA GLU A 216 -20.52 -22.11 8.99
C GLU A 216 -19.03 -21.75 9.13
N ASN A 217 -18.18 -22.18 8.19
CA ASN A 217 -16.74 -21.99 8.27
C ASN A 217 -16.28 -20.70 7.59
N VAL A 218 -15.27 -20.05 8.17
CA VAL A 218 -14.62 -18.87 7.60
C VAL A 218 -13.21 -19.26 7.14
N ILE A 219 -12.99 -19.20 5.84
CA ILE A 219 -11.72 -19.50 5.19
C ILE A 219 -10.97 -18.19 5.01
N THR A 220 -9.73 -18.12 5.50
CA THR A 220 -8.87 -16.93 5.40
C THR A 220 -7.57 -17.19 4.64
N ASP A 221 -7.29 -18.45 4.28
CA ASP A 221 -6.13 -18.82 3.47
C ASP A 221 -6.36 -18.46 2.00
N PRO A 222 -5.48 -17.66 1.36
CA PRO A 222 -5.68 -17.21 -0.02
C PRO A 222 -5.74 -18.34 -1.06
N ASN A 223 -5.00 -19.43 -0.87
CA ASN A 223 -5.01 -20.55 -1.82
C ASN A 223 -6.32 -21.31 -1.69
N LEU A 224 -6.77 -21.59 -0.47
CA LEU A 224 -8.07 -22.24 -0.24
C LEU A 224 -9.23 -21.38 -0.73
N ILE A 225 -9.16 -20.06 -0.55
CA ILE A 225 -10.15 -19.13 -1.13
C ILE A 225 -10.16 -19.26 -2.66
N ALA A 226 -8.99 -19.26 -3.31
CA ALA A 226 -8.89 -19.40 -4.76
C ALA A 226 -9.40 -20.77 -5.25
N ASP A 227 -9.07 -21.85 -4.55
CA ASP A 227 -9.54 -23.20 -4.86
C ASP A 227 -11.07 -23.29 -4.76
N HIS A 228 -11.67 -22.72 -3.70
CA HIS A 228 -13.13 -22.66 -3.56
C HIS A 228 -13.80 -21.86 -4.66
N PHE A 229 -13.22 -20.73 -5.06
CA PHE A 229 -13.71 -19.98 -6.23
C PHE A 229 -13.64 -20.82 -7.49
N ASN A 230 -12.50 -21.48 -7.73
CA ASN A 230 -12.29 -22.31 -8.90
C ASN A 230 -13.32 -23.46 -8.95
N THR A 231 -13.46 -24.21 -7.84
CA THR A 231 -14.46 -25.27 -7.71
C THR A 231 -15.88 -24.76 -7.93
N HIS A 232 -16.22 -23.59 -7.40
CA HIS A 232 -17.55 -23.03 -7.61
C HIS A 232 -17.81 -22.73 -9.09
N PHE A 233 -16.95 -21.94 -9.73
CA PHE A 233 -17.18 -21.47 -11.10
C PHE A 233 -17.07 -22.58 -12.15
N ILE A 234 -16.25 -23.61 -11.93
CA ILE A 234 -16.24 -24.82 -12.79
C ILE A 234 -17.60 -25.52 -12.73
N ASN A 235 -18.20 -25.61 -11.54
CA ASN A 235 -19.42 -26.39 -11.33
C ASN A 235 -20.72 -25.62 -11.64
N ILE A 236 -20.69 -24.30 -11.80
CA ILE A 236 -21.87 -23.52 -12.23
C ILE A 236 -22.18 -23.74 -13.71
N GLY A 237 -21.17 -24.03 -14.53
CA GLY A 237 -21.31 -24.17 -15.99
C GLY A 237 -21.73 -25.57 -16.47
N VAL A 238 -21.89 -26.54 -15.58
CA VAL A 238 -22.36 -27.88 -15.97
C VAL A 238 -23.87 -27.83 -16.16
N TYR A 239 -24.29 -27.54 -17.40
CA TYR A 239 -25.66 -27.82 -17.81
C TYR A 239 -25.85 -29.35 -17.77
N PRO A 240 -26.90 -29.87 -17.11
CA PRO A 240 -27.23 -31.28 -17.25
C PRO A 240 -27.57 -31.53 -18.72
N ASP A 241 -26.78 -32.38 -19.38
CA ASP A 241 -27.03 -32.89 -20.72
C ASP A 241 -28.50 -33.31 -20.83
N LYS A 242 -29.30 -32.50 -21.54
CA LYS A 242 -30.48 -33.03 -22.20
C LYS A 242 -29.97 -33.62 -23.49
N ASN A 243 -29.90 -34.96 -23.50
CA ASN A 243 -29.77 -35.82 -24.68
C ASN A 243 -29.90 -35.04 -26.00
N ASP A 244 -28.79 -34.80 -26.69
CA ASP A 244 -28.78 -34.73 -28.15
C ASP A 244 -27.37 -35.01 -28.68
N THR A 245 -27.36 -35.78 -29.75
CA THR A 245 -26.24 -36.49 -30.39
C THR A 245 -25.07 -35.60 -30.82
N PRO A 246 -23.86 -36.16 -30.98
CA PRO A 246 -22.70 -35.40 -31.42
C PRO A 246 -22.82 -35.07 -32.90
N ASN A 247 -22.88 -33.78 -33.26
CA ASN A 247 -22.47 -33.38 -34.59
C ASN A 247 -21.81 -32.00 -34.63
N GLU A 248 -20.60 -32.05 -35.19
CA GLU A 248 -19.88 -31.01 -35.93
C GLU A 248 -19.33 -29.77 -35.23
N CYS A 249 -18.04 -29.58 -35.55
CA CYS A 249 -17.18 -28.48 -35.21
C CYS A 249 -17.63 -27.19 -35.91
N GLY A 250 -17.85 -26.12 -35.14
CA GLY A 250 -17.86 -24.77 -35.68
C GLY A 250 -18.65 -23.75 -34.87
N GLU A 251 -18.01 -22.60 -34.68
CA GLU A 251 -18.60 -21.28 -34.40
C GLU A 251 -18.78 -20.82 -32.93
N ASN A 252 -17.93 -19.83 -32.63
CA ASN A 252 -18.01 -18.78 -31.62
C ASN A 252 -19.33 -18.67 -30.82
N LEU A 253 -19.35 -19.25 -29.62
CA LEU A 253 -20.31 -18.87 -28.59
C LEU A 253 -19.84 -17.59 -27.89
N TYR A 254 -20.21 -16.45 -28.47
CA TYR A 254 -20.27 -15.18 -27.75
C TYR A 254 -21.31 -15.30 -26.62
N PHE A 255 -20.91 -14.98 -25.39
CA PHE A 255 -21.84 -14.81 -24.28
C PHE A 255 -22.76 -13.63 -24.59
N SER A 256 -24.00 -13.91 -25.01
CA SER A 256 -25.07 -12.93 -25.06
C SER A 256 -25.79 -12.92 -23.72
N ASP A 257 -25.86 -11.73 -23.12
CA ASP A 257 -26.58 -11.43 -21.89
C ASP A 257 -28.06 -11.80 -22.03
N THR A 258 -28.43 -13.01 -21.58
CA THR A 258 -29.83 -13.35 -21.34
C THR A 258 -29.99 -13.93 -19.95
N ASN A 259 -30.71 -13.16 -19.12
CA ASN A 259 -31.24 -13.55 -17.83
C ASN A 259 -32.04 -14.86 -17.96
N ILE A 260 -31.45 -15.98 -17.55
CA ILE A 260 -32.19 -17.22 -17.33
C ILE A 260 -32.05 -17.58 -15.85
N HIS A 261 -33.14 -17.36 -15.12
CA HIS A 261 -33.34 -17.90 -13.78
C HIS A 261 -33.40 -19.43 -13.86
N SER A 262 -32.26 -20.11 -13.68
CA SER A 262 -32.23 -21.51 -13.30
C SER A 262 -32.17 -21.61 -11.77
N GLN A 263 -33.20 -22.24 -11.21
CA GLN A 263 -33.24 -22.61 -9.79
C GLN A 263 -32.24 -23.74 -9.55
N THR A 264 -31.01 -23.40 -9.18
CA THR A 264 -30.14 -24.29 -8.41
C THR A 264 -29.96 -23.68 -7.02
N ASN A 265 -30.21 -24.47 -5.98
CA ASN A 265 -30.19 -24.03 -4.58
C ASN A 265 -28.78 -23.72 -4.03
N ASN A 266 -27.82 -23.38 -4.89
CA ASN A 266 -26.49 -22.94 -4.48
C ASN A 266 -26.44 -21.40 -4.45
N LYS A 267 -27.13 -20.80 -3.48
CA LYS A 267 -26.92 -19.39 -3.14
C LYS A 267 -25.52 -19.22 -2.54
N PHE A 268 -24.57 -18.82 -3.37
CA PHE A 268 -23.28 -18.31 -2.91
C PHE A 268 -23.49 -16.92 -2.29
N ASN A 269 -23.62 -16.88 -0.97
CA ASN A 269 -23.74 -15.64 -0.22
C ASN A 269 -22.35 -15.03 0.01
N PHE A 270 -21.95 -14.08 -0.83
CA PHE A 270 -20.82 -13.20 -0.52
C PHE A 270 -21.25 -12.19 0.54
N SER A 271 -21.08 -12.54 1.83
CA SER A 271 -21.02 -11.51 2.87
C SER A 271 -19.57 -11.06 3.01
N LEU A 272 -19.21 -9.94 2.37
CA LEU A 272 -18.01 -9.20 2.74
C LEU A 272 -18.27 -8.58 4.12
N ILE A 273 -17.74 -9.20 5.17
CA ILE A 273 -17.74 -8.58 6.50
C ILE A 273 -16.63 -7.52 6.46
N LYS A 274 -17.03 -6.25 6.62
CA LYS A 274 -16.13 -5.08 6.56
C LYS A 274 -15.35 -4.88 7.85
#